data_AF-A0A1X6NFM1-F1
#
_entry.id   AF-A0A1X6NFM1-F1
#
_cell.length_a   1.000
_cell.length_b   1.000
_cell.length_c   1.000
_cell.angle_alpha   90.00
_cell.angle_beta   90.00
_cell.angle_gamma   90.00
#
_symmetry.space_group_name_H-M   'P 1'
#
loop_
_entity.id
_entity.type
_entity.pdbx_description
1 polymer ?
#
loop_
_entity_poly.entity_id
_entity_poly.type
_entity_poly.pdbx_seq_one_letter_code
_entity_poly.pdbx_strand_id
1 'polypeptide(L)'
;MARFAFFAFFALVVGSLCAAKPTEQETLEDLTLKSDRWDWTDCGTPQHLVHIQDIQITPDPPVKGEAMTVTVIGTASSQIEDGAYADVVVKVGAIKILQKEFDVCEEARNANASIQCPVAEGKYTVTHTVDLPKEIPPAPFAVSVRGYTVEDEDLACVDIKIDFRPRRGLLGW
;
A
#
# COMPACT_ATOMS: atom_id res chain seq x y z
N MET A 1 -44.26 59.48 47.99
CA MET A 1 -45.27 58.42 48.08
C MET A 1 -45.36 57.73 46.73
N ALA A 2 -45.40 56.38 46.77
CA ALA A 2 -45.50 55.43 45.66
C ALA A 2 -44.28 55.30 44.74
N ARG A 3 -43.82 54.11 44.32
CA ARG A 3 -43.64 52.77 44.91
C ARG A 3 -43.16 51.87 43.75
N PHE A 4 -42.29 50.90 44.07
CA PHE A 4 -41.80 49.76 43.26
C PHE A 4 -40.78 50.12 42.14
N ALA A 5 -39.47 49.83 42.29
CA ALA A 5 -38.79 48.52 42.33
C ALA A 5 -39.09 47.70 41.06
N PHE A 6 -38.14 47.27 40.23
CA PHE A 6 -36.94 46.52 40.56
C PHE A 6 -35.94 46.56 39.39
N PHE A 7 -34.69 46.27 39.72
CA PHE A 7 -33.46 46.44 38.94
C PHE A 7 -33.39 45.68 37.61
N ALA A 8 -32.75 46.36 36.65
CA ALA A 8 -31.86 45.89 35.59
C ALA A 8 -31.56 44.38 35.53
N PHE A 9 -31.78 43.78 34.37
CA PHE A 9 -30.80 42.85 33.78
C PHE A 9 -30.85 42.94 32.26
N PHE A 10 -29.84 43.63 31.73
CA PHE A 10 -29.41 43.62 30.34
C PHE A 10 -28.74 42.26 30.10
N ALA A 11 -29.23 41.45 29.16
CA ALA A 11 -28.47 40.32 28.64
C ALA A 11 -28.76 40.16 27.15
N LEU A 12 -27.84 40.71 26.37
CA LEU A 12 -27.67 40.48 24.93
C LEU A 12 -27.61 38.98 24.66
N VAL A 13 -28.52 38.49 23.80
CA VAL A 13 -28.40 37.17 23.21
C VAL A 13 -27.27 37.24 22.18
N VAL A 14 -26.07 36.84 22.59
CA VAL A 14 -24.93 36.70 21.70
C VAL A 14 -25.22 35.55 20.74
N GLY A 15 -25.17 35.83 19.44
CA GLY A 15 -25.32 34.83 18.39
C GLY A 15 -24.24 33.76 18.50
N SER A 16 -24.66 32.50 18.62
CA SER A 16 -23.81 31.35 18.39
C SER A 16 -23.41 31.31 16.92
N LEU A 17 -22.24 31.87 16.60
CA LEU A 17 -21.46 31.45 15.45
C LEU A 17 -20.95 30.04 15.77
N CYS A 18 -21.67 29.02 15.31
CA CYS A 18 -21.09 27.70 15.20
C CYS A 18 -19.90 27.82 14.24
N ALA A 19 -18.69 27.88 14.80
CA ALA A 19 -17.48 27.55 14.08
C ALA A 19 -17.56 26.06 13.74
N ALA A 20 -18.30 25.73 12.68
CA ALA A 20 -18.19 24.46 12.02
C ALA A 20 -16.74 24.35 11.57
N LYS A 21 -15.99 23.45 12.22
CA LYS A 21 -14.65 23.08 11.76
C LYS A 21 -14.80 22.60 10.31
N PRO A 22 -13.95 23.04 9.38
CA PRO A 22 -13.96 22.50 8.03
C PRO A 22 -13.68 21.00 8.14
N THR A 23 -14.69 20.20 7.87
CA THR A 23 -14.57 18.79 7.58
C THR A 23 -13.59 18.67 6.42
N GLU A 24 -12.50 17.93 6.62
CA GLU A 24 -11.57 17.58 5.56
C GLU A 24 -12.37 17.06 4.38
N GLN A 25 -12.23 17.81 3.28
CA GLN A 25 -12.76 17.50 1.99
C GLN A 25 -11.91 16.34 1.47
N GLU A 26 -12.33 15.11 1.76
CA GLU A 26 -11.73 13.93 1.15
C GLU A 26 -11.81 14.10 -0.36
N THR A 27 -10.62 14.24 -0.94
CA THR A 27 -10.40 14.53 -2.34
C THR A 27 -11.00 13.41 -3.18
N LEU A 28 -11.95 13.80 -4.03
CA LEU A 28 -12.71 12.99 -4.97
C LEU A 28 -11.82 12.57 -6.17
N GLU A 29 -10.64 12.03 -5.89
CA GLU A 29 -9.69 11.46 -6.86
C GLU A 29 -9.48 9.94 -6.64
N ASP A 30 -10.10 9.31 -5.62
CA ASP A 30 -9.99 7.87 -5.33
C ASP A 30 -11.18 7.03 -5.83
N LEU A 31 -11.71 7.35 -7.02
CA LEU A 31 -12.65 6.46 -7.71
C LEU A 31 -12.04 5.87 -8.99
N THR A 32 -10.75 5.54 -8.95
CA THR A 32 -10.31 4.34 -9.67
C THR A 32 -10.81 3.16 -8.85
N LEU A 33 -11.84 2.48 -9.35
CA LEU A 33 -12.51 1.39 -8.64
C LEU A 33 -11.52 0.21 -8.51
N LYS A 34 -10.69 0.24 -7.46
CA LYS A 34 -9.67 -0.77 -7.16
C LYS A 34 -10.29 -2.14 -7.21
N SER A 35 -9.69 -3.06 -7.96
CA SER A 35 -10.28 -4.37 -8.16
C SER A 35 -10.29 -5.16 -6.85
N ASP A 36 -11.39 -5.88 -6.59
CA ASP A 36 -11.51 -6.85 -5.49
C ASP A 36 -10.73 -8.16 -5.75
N ARG A 37 -9.83 -8.14 -6.74
CA ARG A 37 -9.09 -9.30 -7.23
C ARG A 37 -7.76 -9.49 -6.56
N TRP A 38 -7.31 -8.50 -5.80
CA TRP A 38 -6.09 -8.59 -5.04
C TRP A 38 -6.13 -7.67 -3.82
N ASP A 39 -5.40 -8.06 -2.79
CA ASP A 39 -5.16 -7.29 -1.58
C ASP A 39 -3.71 -7.44 -1.16
N TRP A 40 -3.23 -6.49 -0.37
CA TRP A 40 -1.90 -6.54 0.21
C TRP A 40 -1.94 -6.10 1.67
N THR A 41 -0.93 -6.48 2.43
CA THR A 41 -0.78 -6.13 3.84
C THR A 41 0.68 -5.96 4.16
N ASP A 42 1.04 -4.85 4.80
CA ASP A 42 2.34 -4.72 5.50
C ASP A 42 2.28 -5.60 6.76
N CYS A 43 3.05 -6.68 6.75
CA CYS A 43 3.14 -7.63 7.87
C CYS A 43 4.27 -7.30 8.83
N GLY A 44 4.96 -6.17 8.60
CA GLY A 44 6.10 -5.74 9.37
C GLY A 44 5.71 -5.29 10.77
N THR A 45 6.68 -5.37 11.66
CA THR A 45 6.61 -4.74 12.98
C THR A 45 7.29 -3.38 12.93
N PRO A 46 7.11 -2.50 13.93
CA PRO A 46 7.84 -1.21 13.97
C PRO A 46 9.37 -1.32 14.01
N GLN A 47 9.92 -2.53 14.14
CA GLN A 47 11.35 -2.80 14.07
C GLN A 47 11.86 -2.95 12.63
N HIS A 48 10.96 -3.21 11.68
CA HIS A 48 11.33 -3.27 10.26
C HIS A 48 11.73 -1.88 9.78
N LEU A 49 12.76 -1.82 8.94
CA LEU A 49 13.31 -0.55 8.48
C LEU A 49 12.50 0.07 7.34
N VAL A 50 11.71 -0.72 6.62
CA VAL A 50 10.89 -0.27 5.50
C VAL A 50 9.43 -0.59 5.73
N HIS A 51 8.59 0.44 5.63
CA HIS A 51 7.14 0.33 5.73
C HIS A 51 6.46 0.74 4.44
N ILE A 52 5.50 -0.06 3.99
CA ILE A 52 4.77 0.19 2.75
C ILE A 52 3.55 1.04 3.05
N GLN A 53 3.43 2.16 2.35
CA GLN A 53 2.30 3.08 2.46
C GLN A 53 1.22 2.78 1.43
N ASP A 54 1.62 2.48 0.19
CA ASP A 54 0.69 2.15 -0.89
C ASP A 54 1.32 1.20 -1.90
N ILE A 55 0.48 0.37 -2.52
CA ILE A 55 0.81 -0.44 -3.68
C ILE A 55 -0.30 -0.24 -4.70
N GLN A 56 0.10 0.12 -5.91
CA GLN A 56 -0.76 0.27 -7.07
C GLN A 56 -0.30 -0.69 -8.15
N ILE A 57 -1.26 -1.32 -8.84
CA ILE A 57 -0.99 -2.25 -9.92
C ILE A 57 -1.72 -1.78 -11.17
N THR A 58 -1.10 -1.91 -12.34
CA THR A 58 -1.70 -1.57 -13.63
C THR A 58 -1.30 -2.62 -14.66
N PRO A 59 -2.25 -3.27 -15.37
CA PRO A 59 -3.70 -3.09 -15.26
C PRO A 59 -4.26 -3.64 -13.93
N ASP A 60 -5.35 -3.01 -13.44
CA ASP A 60 -6.10 -3.48 -12.27
C ASP A 60 -7.51 -3.93 -12.69
N PRO A 61 -7.87 -5.22 -12.59
CA PRO A 61 -7.06 -6.32 -12.06
C PRO A 61 -5.93 -6.77 -12.99
N PRO A 62 -4.88 -7.41 -12.45
CA PRO A 62 -3.80 -7.98 -13.25
C PRO A 62 -4.29 -8.94 -14.34
N VAL A 63 -3.77 -8.79 -15.56
CA VAL A 63 -4.17 -9.58 -16.73
C VAL A 63 -3.06 -10.57 -17.10
N LYS A 64 -3.44 -11.84 -17.27
CA LYS A 64 -2.50 -12.89 -17.68
C LYS A 64 -2.01 -12.64 -19.11
N GLY A 65 -0.72 -12.84 -19.34
CA GLY A 65 -0.12 -12.67 -20.67
C GLY A 65 0.20 -11.22 -21.05
N GLU A 66 0.01 -10.28 -20.12
CA GLU A 66 0.28 -8.87 -20.32
C GLU A 66 1.34 -8.38 -19.33
N ALA A 67 2.03 -7.31 -19.70
CA ALA A 67 2.91 -6.59 -18.79
C ALA A 67 2.09 -5.94 -17.68
N MET A 68 2.53 -6.12 -16.45
CA MET A 68 1.94 -5.54 -15.25
C MET A 68 2.96 -4.61 -14.61
N THR A 69 2.60 -3.35 -14.45
CA THR A 69 3.37 -2.36 -13.72
C THR A 69 2.89 -2.30 -12.27
N VAL A 70 3.83 -2.39 -11.33
CA VAL A 70 3.61 -2.23 -9.89
C VAL A 70 4.30 -0.95 -9.45
N THR A 71 3.55 -0.06 -8.81
CA THR A 71 4.08 1.15 -8.16
C THR A 71 3.93 0.98 -6.66
N VAL A 72 5.06 0.99 -5.95
CA VAL A 72 5.13 0.86 -4.50
C VAL A 72 5.57 2.18 -3.91
N ILE A 73 4.84 2.66 -2.91
CA ILE A 73 5.19 3.84 -2.13
C ILE A 73 5.51 3.35 -0.72
N GLY A 74 6.72 3.65 -0.24
CA GLY A 74 7.19 3.20 1.07
C GLY A 74 8.05 4.24 1.77
N THR A 75 8.40 3.98 3.03
CA THR A 75 9.32 4.80 3.81
C THR A 75 10.40 3.93 4.42
N ALA A 76 11.66 4.33 4.23
CA ALA A 76 12.81 3.79 4.91
C ALA A 76 13.08 4.63 6.18
N SER A 77 13.12 3.99 7.34
CA SER A 77 13.39 4.61 8.64
C SER A 77 14.89 4.72 8.95
N SER A 78 15.74 4.04 8.17
CA SER A 78 17.19 4.12 8.25
C SER A 78 17.81 3.96 6.86
N GLN A 79 19.12 4.20 6.78
CA GLN A 79 19.88 3.92 5.57
C GLN A 79 19.90 2.41 5.26
N ILE A 80 19.71 2.05 4.00
CA ILE A 80 19.76 0.68 3.49
C ILE A 80 21.05 0.54 2.67
N GLU A 81 21.94 -0.32 3.15
CA GLU A 81 23.22 -0.60 2.50
C GLU A 81 23.08 -1.53 1.29
N ASP A 82 24.11 -1.51 0.43
CA ASP A 82 24.19 -2.43 -0.71
C ASP A 82 24.30 -3.89 -0.21
N GLY A 83 23.65 -4.82 -0.91
CA GLY A 83 23.55 -6.23 -0.50
C GLY A 83 22.31 -6.56 0.34
N ALA A 84 21.40 -5.61 0.56
CA ALA A 84 20.06 -5.92 1.04
C ALA A 84 19.29 -6.77 0.02
N TYR A 85 18.55 -7.78 0.50
CA TYR A 85 17.90 -8.77 -0.34
C TYR A 85 16.46 -9.05 0.09
N ALA A 86 15.66 -9.66 -0.78
CA ALA A 86 14.28 -10.00 -0.55
C ALA A 86 13.97 -11.44 -0.97
N ASP A 87 13.50 -12.22 -0.01
CA ASP A 87 12.93 -13.54 -0.22
C ASP A 87 11.48 -13.45 -0.67
N VAL A 88 11.22 -13.88 -1.89
CA VAL A 88 9.90 -13.92 -2.50
C VAL A 88 9.43 -15.36 -2.61
N VAL A 89 8.34 -15.66 -1.91
CA VAL A 89 7.68 -16.97 -1.94
C VAL A 89 6.29 -16.82 -2.52
N VAL A 90 6.01 -17.53 -3.61
CA VAL A 90 4.67 -17.58 -4.20
C VAL A 90 4.07 -18.96 -3.98
N LYS A 91 2.84 -18.99 -3.47
CA LYS A 91 2.08 -20.21 -3.19
C LYS A 91 0.75 -20.22 -3.94
N VAL A 92 0.34 -21.43 -4.32
CA VAL A 92 -1.03 -21.76 -4.71
C VAL A 92 -1.56 -22.78 -3.72
N GLY A 93 -2.52 -22.38 -2.89
CA GLY A 93 -2.91 -23.18 -1.72
C GLY A 93 -1.72 -23.44 -0.79
N ALA A 94 -1.42 -24.72 -0.52
CA ALA A 94 -0.29 -25.12 0.33
C ALA A 94 1.03 -25.35 -0.44
N ILE A 95 1.01 -25.30 -1.78
CA ILE A 95 2.15 -25.63 -2.63
C ILE A 95 2.94 -24.36 -2.94
N LYS A 96 4.26 -24.37 -2.70
CA LYS A 96 5.18 -23.32 -3.15
C LYS A 96 5.49 -23.51 -4.63
N ILE A 97 5.15 -22.52 -5.46
CA ILE A 97 5.42 -22.54 -6.90
C ILE A 97 6.65 -21.71 -7.27
N LEU A 98 7.01 -20.73 -6.43
CA LEU A 98 8.21 -19.93 -6.57
C LEU A 98 8.80 -19.71 -5.18
N GLN A 99 10.11 -19.83 -5.09
CA GLN A 99 10.91 -19.33 -3.98
C GLN A 99 12.19 -18.81 -4.60
N LYS A 100 12.39 -17.49 -4.54
CA LYS A 100 13.55 -16.82 -5.09
C LYS A 100 13.97 -15.68 -4.18
N GLU A 101 15.27 -15.48 -4.12
CA GLU A 101 15.91 -14.34 -3.50
C GLU A 101 16.20 -13.30 -4.59
N PHE A 102 15.96 -12.03 -4.29
CA PHE A 102 16.24 -10.90 -5.16
C PHE A 102 17.10 -9.88 -4.41
N ASP A 103 18.12 -9.34 -5.06
CA ASP A 103 18.88 -8.21 -4.52
C ASP A 103 18.03 -6.93 -4.67
N VAL A 104 17.70 -6.28 -3.54
CA VAL A 104 16.81 -5.12 -3.53
C VAL A 104 17.44 -3.94 -4.27
N CYS A 105 18.75 -3.76 -4.13
CA CYS A 105 19.50 -2.69 -4.77
C CYS A 105 19.62 -2.91 -6.27
N GLU A 106 19.88 -4.14 -6.71
CA GLU A 106 19.94 -4.49 -8.12
C GLU A 106 18.57 -4.34 -8.80
N GLU A 107 17.50 -4.81 -8.15
CA GLU A 107 16.15 -4.64 -8.70
C GLU A 107 15.72 -3.17 -8.73
N ALA A 108 16.11 -2.37 -7.75
CA ALA A 108 15.87 -0.91 -7.79
C ALA A 108 16.61 -0.23 -8.95
N ARG A 109 17.87 -0.64 -9.23
CA ARG A 109 18.65 -0.17 -10.40
C ARG A 109 17.94 -0.56 -11.70
N ASN A 110 17.49 -1.81 -11.82
CA ASN A 110 16.79 -2.31 -13.01
C ASN A 110 15.43 -1.63 -13.23
N ALA A 111 14.75 -1.23 -12.14
CA ALA A 111 13.46 -0.57 -12.18
C ALA A 111 13.52 0.93 -12.53
N ASN A 112 14.71 1.49 -12.82
CA ASN A 112 14.91 2.94 -12.98
C ASN A 112 14.32 3.76 -11.82
N ALA A 113 14.30 3.19 -10.61
CA ALA A 113 13.87 3.92 -9.44
C ALA A 113 14.85 5.06 -9.16
N SER A 114 14.40 6.14 -8.53
CA SER A 114 15.26 7.21 -8.01
C SER A 114 16.14 6.74 -6.82
N ILE A 115 16.22 5.44 -6.61
CA ILE A 115 16.92 4.77 -5.53
C ILE A 115 18.27 4.30 -6.07
N GLN A 116 19.35 4.83 -5.51
CA GLN A 116 20.70 4.31 -5.68
C GLN A 116 21.18 3.86 -4.31
N CYS A 117 21.62 2.61 -4.18
CA CYS A 117 22.21 2.15 -2.93
C CYS A 117 23.58 2.82 -2.70
N PRO A 118 23.88 3.28 -1.48
CA PRO A 118 23.05 3.18 -0.27
C PRO A 118 21.83 4.11 -0.28
N VAL A 119 20.67 3.56 0.09
CA VAL A 119 19.39 4.28 0.12
C VAL A 119 19.28 5.05 1.41
N ALA A 120 19.14 6.37 1.36
CA ALA A 120 18.97 7.18 2.57
C ALA A 120 17.61 6.92 3.26
N GLU A 121 17.47 7.43 4.48
CA GLU A 121 16.16 7.50 5.12
C GLU A 121 15.21 8.42 4.32
N GLY A 122 13.92 8.06 4.28
CA GLY A 122 12.91 8.89 3.61
C GLY A 122 11.82 8.11 2.90
N LYS A 123 10.97 8.87 2.18
CA LYS A 123 9.86 8.33 1.39
C LYS A 123 10.29 8.10 -0.05
N TYR A 124 9.99 6.92 -0.56
CA TYR A 124 10.37 6.49 -1.91
C TYR A 124 9.17 5.95 -2.69
N THR A 125 9.23 6.13 -4.00
CA THR A 125 8.32 5.51 -4.96
C THR A 125 9.13 4.65 -5.92
N VAL A 126 8.80 3.37 -6.02
CA VAL A 126 9.43 2.41 -6.92
C VAL A 126 8.39 1.93 -7.91
N THR A 127 8.71 2.00 -9.20
CA THR A 127 7.84 1.49 -10.27
C THR A 127 8.58 0.39 -11.02
N HIS A 128 8.01 -0.80 -11.09
CA HIS A 128 8.61 -1.94 -11.77
C HIS A 128 7.58 -2.63 -12.65
N THR A 129 7.98 -3.02 -13.86
CA THR A 129 7.13 -3.72 -14.82
C THR A 129 7.56 -5.17 -14.94
N VAL A 130 6.62 -6.09 -14.73
CA VAL A 130 6.81 -7.54 -14.83
C VAL A 130 5.88 -8.13 -15.87
N ASP A 131 6.37 -9.10 -16.65
CA ASP A 131 5.53 -9.84 -17.59
C ASP A 131 4.78 -10.96 -16.87
N LEU A 132 3.45 -10.93 -16.91
CA LEU A 132 2.63 -12.02 -16.38
C LEU A 132 2.50 -13.14 -17.41
N PRO A 133 2.90 -14.40 -17.12
CA PRO A 133 2.73 -15.50 -18.07
C PRO A 133 1.26 -15.78 -18.42
N LYS A 134 1.01 -16.33 -19.61
CA LYS A 134 -0.34 -16.73 -20.05
C LYS A 134 -0.82 -18.00 -19.34
N GLU A 135 0.12 -18.82 -18.90
CA GLU A 135 -0.08 -20.15 -18.34
C GLU A 135 -0.46 -20.14 -16.86
N ILE A 136 -0.60 -18.94 -16.23
CA ILE A 136 -1.01 -18.82 -14.82
C ILE A 136 -2.35 -19.53 -14.62
N PRO A 137 -2.42 -20.59 -13.79
CA PRO A 137 -3.65 -21.34 -13.59
C PRO A 137 -4.74 -20.49 -12.91
N PRO A 138 -6.03 -20.82 -13.12
CA PRO A 138 -7.14 -20.13 -12.45
C PRO A 138 -7.23 -20.53 -10.98
N ALA A 139 -6.49 -19.83 -10.12
CA ALA A 139 -6.45 -20.09 -8.68
C ALA A 139 -6.17 -18.79 -7.89
N PRO A 140 -6.41 -18.78 -6.57
CA PRO A 140 -5.85 -17.79 -5.67
C PRO A 140 -4.37 -18.07 -5.40
N PHE A 141 -3.57 -17.00 -5.40
CA PHE A 141 -2.15 -17.01 -5.14
C PHE A 141 -1.87 -16.18 -3.89
N ALA A 142 -0.92 -16.63 -3.08
CA ALA A 142 -0.37 -15.88 -1.98
C ALA A 142 1.11 -15.62 -2.25
N VAL A 143 1.51 -14.36 -2.25
CA VAL A 143 2.90 -13.91 -2.38
C VAL A 143 3.33 -13.40 -1.02
N SER A 144 4.45 -13.89 -0.52
CA SER A 144 5.11 -13.40 0.68
C SER A 144 6.46 -12.85 0.28
N VAL A 145 6.69 -11.58 0.59
CA VAL A 145 7.95 -10.87 0.39
C VAL A 145 8.53 -10.58 1.77
N ARG A 146 9.76 -11.05 2.01
CA ARG A 146 10.51 -10.81 3.25
C ARG A 146 11.85 -10.20 2.87
N GLY A 147 12.02 -8.93 3.17
CA GLY A 147 13.25 -8.18 2.93
C GLY A 147 14.17 -8.28 4.14
N TYR A 148 15.47 -8.35 3.87
CA TYR A 148 16.53 -8.39 4.85
C TYR A 148 17.65 -7.41 4.50
N THR A 149 18.33 -6.88 5.51
CA THR A 149 19.56 -6.11 5.32
C THR A 149 20.72 -7.04 4.97
N VAL A 150 21.88 -6.46 4.61
CA VAL A 150 23.13 -7.21 4.42
C VAL A 150 23.61 -7.92 5.71
N GLU A 151 23.07 -7.56 6.87
CA GLU A 151 23.35 -8.16 8.18
C GLU A 151 22.26 -9.16 8.62
N ASP A 152 21.39 -9.59 7.70
CA ASP A 152 20.25 -10.50 7.93
C ASP A 152 19.19 -9.95 8.91
N GLU A 153 19.11 -8.63 9.08
CA GLU A 153 18.09 -7.98 9.90
C GLU A 153 16.81 -7.72 9.11
N ASP A 154 15.65 -7.76 9.78
CA ASP A 154 14.34 -7.56 9.16
C ASP A 154 14.22 -6.16 8.49
N LEU A 155 14.16 -6.12 7.16
CA LEU A 155 14.07 -4.89 6.38
C LEU A 155 12.61 -4.56 6.03
N ALA A 156 11.88 -5.49 5.41
CA ALA A 156 10.53 -5.25 4.90
C ALA A 156 9.66 -6.53 4.99
N CYS A 157 8.35 -6.39 5.19
CA CYS A 157 7.44 -7.54 5.19
C CYS A 157 6.15 -7.19 4.46
N VAL A 158 5.88 -7.89 3.36
CA VAL A 158 4.64 -7.70 2.59
C VAL A 158 4.02 -9.05 2.26
N ASP A 159 2.72 -9.17 2.49
CA ASP A 159 1.91 -10.27 1.98
C ASP A 159 0.90 -9.75 0.97
N ILE A 160 0.80 -10.43 -0.17
CA ILE A 160 -0.11 -10.09 -1.27
C ILE A 160 -0.94 -11.31 -1.61
N LYS A 161 -2.24 -11.10 -1.83
CA LYS A 161 -3.15 -12.12 -2.36
C LYS A 161 -3.66 -11.67 -3.70
N ILE A 162 -3.67 -12.59 -4.68
CA ILE A 162 -4.15 -12.30 -6.03
C ILE A 162 -5.02 -13.46 -6.49
N ASP A 163 -6.23 -13.17 -6.95
CA ASP A 163 -7.17 -14.16 -7.48
C ASP A 163 -7.19 -14.10 -9.01
N PHE A 164 -6.81 -15.21 -9.65
CA PHE A 164 -6.84 -15.38 -11.11
C PHE A 164 -7.99 -16.28 -11.59
N ARG A 165 -8.94 -16.65 -10.73
CA ARG A 165 -10.12 -17.44 -11.10
C ARG A 165 -11.09 -16.62 -11.98
N PRO A 166 -11.73 -17.19 -13.00
CA PRO A 166 -12.78 -16.49 -13.75
C PRO A 166 -13.85 -15.96 -12.79
N ARG A 167 -14.32 -14.71 -12.97
CA ARG A 167 -15.50 -14.24 -12.23
C ARG A 167 -16.66 -15.16 -12.62
N ARG A 168 -17.28 -15.83 -11.64
CA ARG A 168 -18.60 -16.41 -11.82
C ARG A 168 -19.62 -15.28 -11.84
N GLY A 169 -19.68 -14.57 -12.97
CA GLY A 169 -20.72 -13.58 -13.25
C GLY A 169 -21.90 -14.27 -13.95
N LEU A 170 -23.00 -14.41 -13.21
CA LEU A 170 -24.40 -14.33 -13.65
C LEU A 170 -24.75 -14.76 -15.10
N LEU A 171 -24.34 -15.96 -15.51
CA LEU A 171 -25.12 -16.75 -16.46
C LEU A 171 -26.09 -17.55 -15.59
N GLY A 172 -27.33 -17.10 -15.37
CA GLY A 172 -28.30 -16.91 -16.42
C GLY A 172 -28.87 -18.27 -16.80
N TRP A 173 -29.54 -18.94 -15.84
CA TRP A 173 -30.55 -19.99 -15.95
C TRP A 173 -31.46 -19.88 -14.72
#